data_AF-A0A7X9BG88-F1
#
_entry.id   AF-A0A7X9BG88-F1
#
_cell.length_a   1.000
_cell.length_b   1.000
_cell.length_c   1.000
_cell.angle_alpha   90.00
_cell.angle_beta   90.00
_cell.angle_gamma   90.00
#
_symmetry.space_group_name_H-M   'P 1'
#
loop_
_entity.id
_entity.type
_entity.pdbx_description
1 polymer ?
#
loop_
_entity_poly.entity_id
_entity_poly.type
_entity_poly.pdbx_seq_one_letter_code
_entity_poly.pdbx_strand_id
1 'polypeptide(L)'
;IGTEMFERSKDFALRERAMVDLVAVDNALDRIENGNYGVCDVCGEEIALERLEAKPSTAVCYDCKEAGEDQLHIHDQRPVEEDVLNIPFARSFTDDAENENVAYDGEDAWQEVARYSETTDEWSRGGSYYGYSDFDIVEDMGAVDEVDNIPYEVGEDGVIYRDFNGADDEREPKEN
;
A
#
# COMPACT_ATOMS: atom_id res chain seq x y z
N ILE A 1 -19.60 13.50 -9.08
CA ILE A 1 -19.41 14.03 -7.71
C ILE A 1 -18.00 13.73 -7.19
N GLY A 2 -17.48 12.50 -7.29
CA GLY A 2 -16.11 12.19 -6.88
C GLY A 2 -15.01 12.93 -7.65
N THR A 3 -15.11 12.98 -8.98
CA THR A 3 -14.11 13.64 -9.85
C THR A 3 -14.01 15.16 -9.61
N GLU A 4 -15.15 15.83 -9.41
CA GLU A 4 -15.19 17.27 -9.11
C GLU A 4 -14.53 17.61 -7.76
N MET A 5 -14.80 16.79 -6.72
CA MET A 5 -14.18 16.97 -5.40
C MET A 5 -12.66 16.72 -5.45
N PHE A 6 -12.24 15.74 -6.24
CA PHE A 6 -10.83 15.44 -6.47
C PHE A 6 -10.10 16.62 -7.14
N GLU A 7 -10.60 17.14 -8.26
CA GLU A 7 -9.99 18.29 -8.93
C GLU A 7 -9.94 19.52 -8.02
N ARG A 8 -11.02 19.77 -7.26
CA ARG A 8 -11.05 20.87 -6.30
C ARG A 8 -10.02 20.70 -5.19
N SER A 9 -9.82 19.48 -4.67
CA SER A 9 -8.79 19.22 -3.65
C SER A 9 -7.37 19.45 -4.19
N LYS A 10 -7.12 19.08 -5.45
CA LYS A 10 -5.85 19.31 -6.13
C LYS A 10 -5.57 20.80 -6.31
N ASP A 11 -6.57 21.58 -6.71
CA ASP A 11 -6.45 23.03 -6.82
C ASP A 11 -6.08 23.68 -5.48
N PHE A 12 -6.67 23.21 -4.37
CA PHE A 12 -6.31 23.68 -3.04
C PHE A 12 -4.86 23.35 -2.68
N ALA A 13 -4.40 22.13 -2.92
CA ALA A 13 -3.03 21.72 -2.63
C ALA A 13 -1.99 22.52 -3.44
N LEU A 14 -2.26 22.76 -4.73
CA LEU A 14 -1.41 23.60 -5.58
C LEU A 14 -1.36 25.05 -5.08
N ARG A 15 -2.52 25.59 -4.67
CA ARG A 15 -2.61 26.94 -4.13
C ARG A 15 -1.84 27.07 -2.80
N GLU A 16 -1.99 26.11 -1.90
CA GLU A 16 -1.29 26.09 -0.62
C GLU A 16 0.22 26.01 -0.81
N ARG A 17 0.68 25.11 -1.70
CA ARG A 17 2.10 25.03 -2.07
C ARG A 17 2.63 26.36 -2.61
N ALA A 18 1.88 27.01 -3.51
CA ALA A 18 2.28 28.30 -4.05
C ALA A 18 2.40 29.39 -2.97
N MET A 19 1.56 29.36 -1.93
CA MET A 19 1.68 30.29 -0.80
C MET A 19 2.95 30.03 0.01
N VAL A 20 3.28 28.75 0.28
CA VAL A 20 4.51 28.39 0.99
C VAL A 20 5.75 28.82 0.19
N ASP A 21 5.74 28.58 -1.13
CA ASP A 21 6.83 28.97 -2.01
C ASP A 21 6.99 30.50 -2.06
N LEU A 22 5.88 31.26 -2.07
CA LEU A 22 5.92 32.73 -1.98
C LEU A 22 6.60 33.21 -0.69
N VAL A 23 6.20 32.67 0.46
CA VAL A 23 6.80 33.01 1.76
C VAL A 23 8.30 32.68 1.76
N ALA A 24 8.71 31.56 1.17
CA ALA A 24 10.11 31.20 1.05
C ALA A 24 10.90 32.20 0.18
N VAL A 25 10.31 32.71 -0.89
CA VAL A 25 10.92 33.74 -1.74
C VAL A 25 11.02 35.07 -1.01
N ASP A 26 9.97 35.50 -0.32
CA ASP A 26 9.98 36.75 0.47
C ASP A 26 11.07 36.71 1.54
N ASN A 27 11.17 35.59 2.28
CA ASN A 27 12.26 35.39 3.25
C ASN A 27 13.64 35.44 2.60
N ALA A 28 13.80 34.87 1.39
CA ALA A 28 15.08 34.91 0.69
C ALA A 28 15.45 36.36 0.27
N LEU A 29 14.47 37.15 -0.16
CA LEU A 29 14.66 38.58 -0.46
C LEU A 29 15.07 39.37 0.78
N ASP A 30 14.37 39.17 1.91
CA ASP A 30 14.74 39.81 3.19
C ASP A 30 16.16 39.47 3.60
N ARG A 31 16.61 38.24 3.36
CA ARG A 31 17.98 37.81 3.67
C ARG A 31 19.02 38.45 2.75
N ILE A 32 18.68 38.74 1.50
CA ILE A 32 19.53 39.52 0.59
C ILE A 32 19.67 40.94 1.12
N GLU A 33 18.57 41.58 1.53
CA GLU A 33 18.60 42.94 2.09
C GLU A 33 19.43 43.04 3.37
N ASN A 34 19.36 42.02 4.23
CA ASN A 34 20.14 41.94 5.46
C ASN A 34 21.59 41.47 5.24
N GLY A 35 21.99 41.10 4.02
CA GLY A 35 23.34 40.62 3.70
C GLY A 35 23.67 39.21 4.21
N ASN A 36 22.65 38.44 4.61
CA ASN A 36 22.78 37.09 5.17
C ASN A 36 22.33 36.01 4.16
N TYR A 37 22.24 36.35 2.88
CA TYR A 37 21.91 35.41 1.82
C TYR A 37 23.06 34.43 1.58
N GLY A 38 22.74 33.15 1.43
CA GLY A 38 23.73 32.10 1.21
C GLY A 38 24.36 31.52 2.48
N VAL A 39 23.85 31.83 3.67
CA VAL A 39 24.28 31.23 4.95
C VAL A 39 23.22 30.23 5.44
N CYS A 40 23.59 29.09 6.01
CA CYS A 40 22.61 28.14 6.53
C CYS A 40 22.02 28.63 7.86
N ASP A 41 20.70 28.62 8.01
CA ASP A 41 20.04 29.06 9.27
C ASP A 41 20.24 28.08 10.44
N VAL A 42 20.65 26.84 10.15
CA VAL A 42 20.86 25.77 11.15
C VAL A 42 22.31 25.72 11.63
N CYS A 43 23.27 25.57 10.71
CA CYS A 43 24.69 25.43 11.04
C CYS A 43 25.49 26.74 10.93
N GLY A 44 24.97 27.78 10.28
CA GLY A 44 25.68 29.04 10.06
C GLY A 44 26.76 28.99 8.98
N GLU A 45 26.90 27.88 8.25
CA GLU A 45 27.89 27.70 7.18
C GLU A 45 27.39 28.25 5.83
N GLU A 46 28.30 28.49 4.89
CA GLU A 46 27.93 28.92 3.54
C GLU A 46 27.23 27.79 2.77
N ILE A 47 26.13 28.12 2.10
CA ILE A 47 25.36 27.21 1.26
C ILE A 47 26.08 27.09 -0.08
N ALA A 48 26.31 25.86 -0.54
CA ALA A 48 26.91 25.57 -1.84
C ALA A 48 26.20 26.33 -2.98
N LEU A 49 26.99 26.94 -3.87
CA LEU A 49 26.49 27.84 -4.90
C LEU A 49 25.62 27.08 -5.92
N GLU A 50 25.99 25.85 -6.24
CA GLU A 50 25.22 24.94 -7.11
C GLU A 50 23.81 24.69 -6.58
N ARG A 51 23.63 24.68 -5.25
CA ARG A 51 22.33 24.51 -4.61
C ARG A 51 21.49 25.78 -4.71
N LEU A 52 22.10 26.95 -4.55
CA LEU A 52 21.42 28.24 -4.69
C LEU A 52 21.02 28.51 -6.15
N GLU A 53 21.81 28.05 -7.13
CA GLU A 53 21.44 28.09 -8.55
C GLU A 53 20.22 27.22 -8.86
N ALA A 54 20.16 26.03 -8.26
CA ALA A 54 19.02 25.12 -8.43
C ALA A 54 17.77 25.57 -7.68
N LYS A 55 17.93 26.07 -6.43
CA LYS A 55 16.84 26.53 -5.57
C LYS A 55 17.26 27.79 -4.79
N PRO A 56 17.01 28.99 -5.32
CA PRO A 56 17.48 30.24 -4.71
C PRO A 56 16.75 30.62 -3.42
N SER A 57 15.54 30.10 -3.20
CA SER A 57 14.76 30.34 -1.98
C SER A 57 15.15 29.44 -0.80
N THR A 58 16.20 28.62 -0.93
CA THR A 58 16.61 27.71 0.16
C THR A 58 17.34 28.44 1.29
N ALA A 59 16.91 28.16 2.52
CA ALA A 59 17.49 28.73 3.73
C ALA A 59 18.54 27.83 4.42
N VAL A 60 18.61 26.56 3.98
CA VAL A 60 19.36 25.48 4.65
C VAL A 60 20.30 24.76 3.66
N CYS A 61 21.49 24.37 4.12
CA CYS A 61 22.47 23.58 3.36
C CYS A 61 21.97 22.14 3.09
N TYR A 62 22.75 21.37 2.31
CA TYR A 62 22.38 19.99 1.97
C TYR A 62 22.38 19.11 3.22
N ASP A 63 23.47 19.11 3.99
CA ASP A 63 23.65 18.23 5.16
C ASP A 63 22.60 18.48 6.24
N CYS A 64 22.26 19.74 6.52
CA CYS A 64 21.21 20.08 7.48
C CYS A 64 19.80 19.73 6.96
N LYS A 65 19.58 19.73 5.64
CA LYS A 65 18.31 19.27 5.06
C LYS A 65 18.19 17.76 5.17
N GLU A 66 19.25 17.03 4.82
CA GLU A 66 19.31 15.57 4.91
C GLU A 66 19.10 15.09 6.35
N ALA A 67 19.80 15.69 7.32
CA ALA A 67 19.63 15.35 8.74
C ALA A 67 18.21 15.62 9.28
N GLY A 68 17.50 16.62 8.74
CA GLY A 68 16.10 16.90 9.08
C GLY A 68 15.10 15.97 8.39
N GLU A 69 15.41 15.54 7.16
CA GLU A 69 14.61 14.55 6.42
C GLU A 69 14.78 13.15 7.02
N ASP A 70 15.96 12.81 7.53
CA ASP A 70 16.22 11.56 8.25
C ASP A 70 15.42 11.44 9.55
N GLN A 71 15.15 12.57 10.22
CA GLN A 71 14.23 12.61 11.37
C GLN A 71 12.76 12.47 10.98
N LEU A 72 12.42 12.75 9.72
CA LEU A 72 11.08 12.62 9.14
C LEU A 72 10.87 11.29 8.42
N HIS A 73 11.67 10.25 8.72
CA HIS A 73 11.25 8.87 8.45
C HIS A 73 10.03 8.59 9.33
N ILE A 74 8.87 9.06 8.87
CA ILE A 74 7.52 8.69 9.27
C ILE A 74 7.29 7.25 8.77
N HIS A 75 8.24 6.35 9.04
CA HIS A 75 8.05 4.91 8.89
C HIS A 75 7.25 4.35 10.08
N ASP A 76 7.02 5.14 11.14
CA ASP A 76 6.31 4.75 12.35
C ASP A 76 4.96 5.46 12.59
N GLN A 77 4.44 6.27 11.66
CA GLN A 77 3.01 6.66 11.70
C GLN A 77 2.19 5.88 10.69
N ARG A 78 2.52 4.59 10.54
CA ARG A 78 1.54 3.65 10.00
C ARG A 78 0.41 3.55 11.05
N PRO A 79 -0.86 3.47 10.64
CA PRO A 79 -1.96 3.32 11.57
C PRO A 79 -1.71 2.11 12.51
N VAL A 80 -2.11 2.20 13.77
CA VAL A 80 -1.90 1.11 14.76
C VAL A 80 -2.57 -0.19 14.35
N GLU A 81 -3.58 -0.10 13.48
CA GLU A 81 -4.27 -1.22 12.85
C GLU A 81 -3.29 -2.11 12.07
N GLU A 82 -2.21 -1.55 11.57
CA GLU A 82 -1.22 -2.26 10.79
C GLU A 82 -0.34 -3.21 11.62
N ASP A 83 -0.08 -2.87 12.88
CA ASP A 83 0.63 -3.76 13.82
C ASP A 83 -0.17 -5.04 14.11
N VAL A 84 -1.48 -5.02 13.81
CA VAL A 84 -2.43 -6.12 14.05
C VAL A 84 -2.79 -6.84 12.73
N LEU A 85 -2.29 -6.36 11.58
CA LEU A 85 -2.41 -7.08 10.30
C LEU A 85 -1.46 -8.28 10.29
N ASN A 86 -1.80 -9.31 11.07
CA ASN A 86 -1.28 -10.65 10.86
C ASN A 86 -2.11 -11.33 9.75
N ILE A 87 -1.67 -12.53 9.36
CA ILE A 87 -2.44 -13.45 8.50
C ILE A 87 -3.88 -13.47 9.03
N PRO A 88 -4.89 -13.19 8.18
CA PRO A 88 -4.89 -13.32 6.71
C PRO A 88 -4.68 -12.01 5.90
N PHE A 89 -4.57 -10.84 6.53
CA PHE A 89 -4.55 -9.54 5.82
C PHE A 89 -3.15 -8.95 5.59
N ALA A 90 -2.11 -9.71 5.93
CA ALA A 90 -0.73 -9.31 5.70
C ALA A 90 -0.40 -9.40 4.19
N ARG A 91 0.58 -8.60 3.72
CA ARG A 91 1.19 -8.79 2.38
C ARG A 91 2.15 -9.98 2.41
N SER A 92 1.64 -11.15 2.76
CA SER A 92 2.38 -12.39 2.69
C SER A 92 1.98 -13.09 1.41
N PHE A 93 2.98 -13.41 0.60
CA PHE A 93 2.95 -14.49 -0.37
C PHE A 93 3.60 -15.65 0.40
N THR A 94 2.80 -16.62 0.85
CA THR A 94 3.30 -17.73 1.70
C THR A 94 3.76 -18.97 0.92
N ASP A 95 3.72 -18.87 -0.40
CA ASP A 95 4.20 -19.82 -1.43
C ASP A 95 5.69 -20.16 -1.33
N ASP A 96 6.55 -19.26 -0.82
CA ASP A 96 7.99 -19.53 -0.62
C ASP A 96 8.33 -20.31 0.68
N ALA A 97 7.34 -20.61 1.53
CA ALA A 97 7.58 -21.36 2.77
C ALA A 97 7.82 -22.85 2.48
N GLU A 98 8.80 -23.44 3.16
CA GLU A 98 9.18 -24.87 3.07
C GLU A 98 8.02 -25.86 3.38
N ASN A 99 6.87 -25.31 3.81
CA ASN A 99 5.59 -25.94 3.99
C ASN A 99 4.60 -25.10 3.15
N GLU A 100 4.14 -25.63 2.02
CA GLU A 100 3.14 -25.02 1.15
C GLU A 100 1.87 -24.77 1.99
N ASN A 101 1.71 -23.53 2.46
CA ASN A 101 0.58 -23.17 3.31
C ASN A 101 -0.51 -22.61 2.40
N VAL A 102 -1.53 -23.42 2.15
CA VAL A 102 -2.69 -23.06 1.32
C VAL A 102 -3.68 -22.15 2.07
N ALA A 103 -3.42 -21.80 3.33
CA ALA A 103 -4.31 -20.92 4.10
C ALA A 103 -4.47 -19.55 3.44
N TYR A 104 -5.70 -19.03 3.49
CA TYR A 104 -6.07 -17.77 2.84
C TYR A 104 -5.12 -16.63 3.20
N ASP A 105 -4.39 -16.11 2.22
CA ASP A 105 -3.38 -15.08 2.41
C ASP A 105 -3.60 -13.82 1.56
N GLY A 106 -2.56 -12.99 1.47
CA GLY A 106 -2.62 -11.76 0.71
C GLY A 106 -2.88 -12.01 -0.76
N GLU A 107 -2.31 -13.06 -1.34
CA GLU A 107 -2.49 -13.42 -2.74
C GLU A 107 -3.94 -13.80 -3.03
N ASP A 108 -4.55 -14.67 -2.23
CA ASP A 108 -5.95 -15.09 -2.38
C ASP A 108 -6.93 -13.91 -2.36
N ALA A 109 -6.72 -12.96 -1.44
CA ALA A 109 -7.53 -11.76 -1.34
C ALA A 109 -7.47 -10.90 -2.62
N TRP A 110 -6.28 -10.83 -3.26
CA TRP A 110 -6.14 -10.14 -4.54
C TRP A 110 -6.78 -10.92 -5.69
N GLN A 111 -6.60 -12.25 -5.74
CA GLN A 111 -7.18 -13.11 -6.76
C GLN A 111 -8.72 -13.07 -6.73
N GLU A 112 -9.34 -13.07 -5.54
CA GLU A 112 -10.80 -12.97 -5.37
C GLU A 112 -11.36 -11.65 -5.92
N VAL A 113 -10.74 -10.52 -5.56
CA VAL A 113 -11.14 -9.20 -6.06
C VAL A 113 -10.93 -9.12 -7.58
N ALA A 114 -9.83 -9.68 -8.08
CA ALA A 114 -9.53 -9.72 -9.50
C ALA A 114 -10.61 -10.49 -10.29
N ARG A 115 -11.10 -11.61 -9.76
CA ARG A 115 -12.18 -12.42 -10.37
C ARG A 115 -13.44 -11.61 -10.65
N TYR A 116 -13.84 -10.73 -9.74
CA TYR A 116 -15.00 -9.86 -9.95
C TYR A 116 -14.75 -8.69 -10.90
N SER A 117 -13.48 -8.30 -11.05
CA SER A 117 -13.08 -7.28 -12.03
C SER A 117 -13.01 -7.82 -13.46
N GLU A 118 -12.80 -9.13 -13.61
CA GLU A 118 -12.76 -9.83 -14.89
C GLU A 118 -14.14 -10.38 -15.25
N THR A 119 -14.86 -9.71 -16.15
CA THR A 119 -16.22 -10.12 -16.54
C THR A 119 -16.25 -11.23 -17.59
N THR A 120 -15.18 -12.00 -17.79
CA THR A 120 -15.11 -12.95 -18.92
C THR A 120 -14.79 -14.37 -18.50
N ASP A 121 -15.61 -15.29 -19.01
CA ASP A 121 -15.45 -16.75 -18.97
C ASP A 121 -14.03 -17.18 -19.40
N GLU A 122 -13.44 -18.16 -18.69
CA GLU A 122 -12.09 -18.71 -18.90
C GLU A 122 -11.80 -19.06 -20.38
N TRP A 123 -12.83 -19.50 -21.11
CA TRP A 123 -12.72 -19.88 -22.52
C TRP A 123 -12.79 -18.71 -23.52
N SER A 124 -13.20 -17.52 -23.08
CA SER A 124 -13.51 -16.41 -23.98
C SER A 124 -12.27 -15.71 -24.52
N ARG A 125 -11.08 -15.94 -23.93
CA ARG A 125 -9.81 -15.26 -24.30
C ARG A 125 -9.98 -13.75 -24.50
N GLY A 126 -10.90 -13.15 -23.76
CA GLY A 126 -11.33 -11.77 -23.87
C GLY A 126 -10.82 -10.96 -22.69
N GLY A 127 -9.51 -11.02 -22.42
CA GLY A 127 -8.89 -10.36 -21.27
C GLY A 127 -8.83 -8.83 -21.35
N SER A 128 -8.57 -8.24 -20.19
CA SER A 128 -8.48 -6.80 -19.91
C SER A 128 -7.38 -6.07 -20.71
N TYR A 129 -7.40 -4.73 -20.65
CA TYR A 129 -6.43 -3.81 -21.28
C TYR A 129 -4.95 -4.07 -20.89
N TYR A 130 -4.69 -4.85 -19.84
CA TYR A 130 -3.33 -5.14 -19.34
C TYR A 130 -2.80 -6.55 -19.64
N GLY A 131 -3.45 -7.29 -20.56
CA GLY A 131 -2.92 -8.57 -21.07
C GLY A 131 -3.20 -9.76 -20.16
N TYR A 132 -3.00 -10.96 -20.72
CA TYR A 132 -3.16 -12.23 -20.00
C TYR A 132 -2.13 -12.29 -18.87
N SER A 133 -2.60 -12.16 -17.65
CA SER A 133 -1.90 -12.67 -16.50
C SER A 133 -2.22 -14.15 -16.39
N ASP A 134 -1.21 -15.01 -16.57
CA ASP A 134 -1.18 -16.35 -15.96
C ASP A 134 -1.12 -16.15 -14.44
N PHE A 135 -2.19 -15.64 -13.83
CA PHE A 135 -2.43 -15.92 -12.43
C PHE A 135 -2.95 -17.36 -12.41
N ASP A 136 -2.48 -18.19 -11.51
CA ASP A 136 -3.06 -19.51 -11.28
C ASP A 136 -4.42 -19.31 -10.58
N ILE A 137 -5.42 -18.77 -11.29
CA ILE A 137 -6.76 -18.38 -10.78
C ILE A 137 -7.51 -19.59 -10.16
N VAL A 138 -6.99 -20.80 -10.35
CA VAL A 138 -7.54 -22.06 -9.88
C VAL A 138 -6.47 -22.79 -9.07
N GLU A 139 -6.12 -22.21 -7.92
CA GLU A 139 -5.42 -22.88 -6.84
C GLU A 139 -6.42 -23.41 -5.79
N ASP A 140 -5.97 -24.33 -4.94
CA ASP A 140 -6.78 -24.84 -3.83
C ASP A 140 -6.84 -23.76 -2.76
N MET A 141 -7.99 -23.10 -2.61
CA MET A 141 -8.16 -22.06 -1.59
C MET A 141 -8.28 -22.74 -0.23
N GLY A 142 -7.26 -22.60 0.62
CA GLY A 142 -7.35 -23.07 2.00
C GLY A 142 -8.22 -22.16 2.87
N ALA A 143 -8.53 -22.63 4.07
CA ALA A 143 -9.42 -21.91 4.97
C ALA A 143 -8.73 -20.80 5.80
N VAL A 144 -9.55 -19.91 6.36
CA VAL A 144 -9.10 -18.78 7.19
C VAL A 144 -8.62 -19.24 8.56
N ASP A 145 -9.34 -20.18 9.20
CA ASP A 145 -8.99 -20.78 10.47
C ASP A 145 -8.85 -22.32 10.36
N GLU A 146 -8.05 -22.92 11.25
CA GLU A 146 -7.95 -24.40 11.36
C GLU A 146 -9.30 -25.08 11.62
N VAL A 147 -10.25 -24.38 12.26
CA VAL A 147 -11.60 -24.89 12.51
C VAL A 147 -12.48 -24.91 11.27
N ASP A 148 -12.19 -24.05 10.29
CA ASP A 148 -12.94 -23.95 9.04
C ASP A 148 -12.55 -25.10 8.09
N ASN A 149 -11.34 -25.65 8.23
CA ASN A 149 -10.90 -26.89 7.56
C ASN A 149 -11.47 -28.17 8.20
N ILE A 150 -12.28 -28.10 9.26
CA ILE A 150 -12.89 -29.31 9.84
C ILE A 150 -13.99 -29.79 8.89
N PRO A 151 -13.86 -30.98 8.27
CA PRO A 151 -14.86 -31.47 7.34
C PRO A 151 -16.18 -31.72 8.07
N TYR A 152 -17.27 -31.21 7.49
CA TYR A 152 -18.60 -31.36 8.02
C TYR A 152 -19.62 -31.77 6.96
N GLU A 153 -20.62 -32.54 7.38
CA GLU A 153 -21.78 -32.89 6.57
C GLU A 153 -23.03 -32.18 7.13
N VAL A 154 -23.88 -31.67 6.25
CA VAL A 154 -25.18 -31.10 6.64
C VAL A 154 -26.23 -32.20 6.48
N GLY A 155 -26.80 -32.64 7.60
CA GLY A 155 -27.90 -33.61 7.58
C GLY A 155 -29.16 -33.03 6.93
N GLU A 156 -30.11 -33.89 6.53
CA GLU A 156 -31.42 -33.46 6.01
C GLU A 156 -32.22 -32.59 7.02
N ASP A 157 -31.84 -32.64 8.30
CA ASP A 157 -32.35 -31.82 9.40
C ASP A 157 -31.71 -30.42 9.48
N GLY A 158 -30.75 -30.12 8.61
CA GLY A 158 -29.97 -28.88 8.59
C GLY A 158 -28.92 -28.80 9.70
N VAL A 159 -28.62 -29.89 10.39
CA VAL A 159 -27.63 -29.93 11.48
C VAL A 159 -26.27 -30.32 10.91
N ILE A 160 -25.22 -29.64 11.38
CA ILE A 160 -23.83 -29.83 10.95
C ILE A 160 -23.18 -30.95 11.79
N TYR A 161 -22.73 -32.02 11.14
CA TYR A 161 -22.03 -33.16 11.75
C TYR A 161 -20.58 -33.21 11.30
N ARG A 162 -19.66 -33.60 12.18
CA ARG A 162 -18.24 -33.78 11.82
C ARG A 162 -18.07 -35.06 11.00
N ASP A 163 -17.48 -34.96 9.80
CA ASP A 163 -17.22 -36.12 8.96
C ASP A 163 -16.00 -36.90 9.49
N PHE A 164 -16.15 -38.22 9.66
CA PHE A 164 -15.10 -39.13 10.14
C PHE A 164 -14.48 -39.98 9.02
N ASN A 165 -14.92 -39.81 7.77
CA ASN A 165 -14.57 -40.71 6.67
C ASN A 165 -13.21 -40.44 6.00
N GLY A 166 -12.35 -39.62 6.61
CA GLY A 166 -10.94 -39.50 6.21
C GLY A 166 -10.72 -39.08 4.76
N ALA A 167 -11.62 -38.25 4.22
CA ALA A 167 -11.41 -37.62 2.93
C ALA A 167 -10.31 -36.55 3.06
N ASP A 168 -9.44 -36.55 2.06
CA ASP A 168 -8.45 -35.51 1.71
C ASP A 168 -8.92 -34.12 2.13
N ASP A 169 -8.24 -33.54 3.12
CA ASP A 169 -8.63 -32.41 3.96
C ASP A 169 -8.27 -31.04 3.37
N GLU A 170 -7.75 -31.03 2.14
CA GLU A 170 -7.36 -29.80 1.45
C GLU A 170 -8.42 -29.28 0.46
N ARG A 171 -9.46 -30.07 0.14
CA ARG A 171 -10.48 -29.67 -0.84
C ARG A 171 -11.76 -29.14 -0.20
N GLU A 172 -12.39 -28.17 -0.88
CA GLU A 172 -13.72 -27.65 -0.51
C GLU A 172 -14.75 -28.79 -0.27
N PRO A 173 -15.55 -28.70 0.80
CA PRO A 173 -16.56 -29.70 1.11
C PRO A 173 -17.62 -29.78 0.01
N LYS A 174 -18.00 -31.01 -0.35
CA LYS A 174 -19.01 -31.25 -1.40
C LYS A 174 -20.41 -31.22 -0.80
N GLU A 175 -21.26 -30.33 -1.30
CA GLU A 175 -22.70 -30.41 -1.07
C GLU A 175 -23.29 -31.62 -1.83
N ASN A 176 -24.08 -32.45 -1.13
CA ASN A 176 -24.84 -33.57 -1.72
C ASN A 176 -26.31 -33.19 -1.91
#